data_AF-A0A357SXF3-F1
#
_entry.id   AF-A0A357SXF3-F1
#
_cell.length_a   1.000
_cell.length_b   1.000
_cell.length_c   1.000
_cell.angle_alpha   90.00
_cell.angle_beta   90.00
_cell.angle_gamma   90.00
#
_symmetry.space_group_name_H-M   'P 1'
#
loop_
_entity.id
_entity.type
_entity.pdbx_description
1 polymer ?
#
loop_
_entity_poly.entity_id
_entity_poly.type
_entity_poly.pdbx_seq_one_letter_code
_entity_poly.pdbx_strand_id
1 'polypeptide(L)' 'MPYKKITTDDLEFLKKITAPDRIYTGREINDDFTHDEMTEYGKFSPEVVVEAL' A
#
# COMPACT_ATOMS: atom_id res chain seq x y z
N MET A 1 15.42 5.71 2.89
CA MET A 1 14.26 5.12 3.60
C MET A 1 14.70 3.74 4.07
N PRO A 2 14.64 3.42 5.38
CA PRO A 2 15.23 2.20 5.95
C PRO A 2 14.41 0.92 5.68
N TYR A 3 13.31 1.01 4.93
CA TYR A 3 12.40 -0.10 4.70
C TYR A 3 12.63 -0.77 3.35
N LYS A 4 12.37 -2.09 3.30
CA LYS A 4 12.36 -2.87 2.08
C LYS A 4 11.34 -2.29 1.09
N LYS A 5 11.74 -2.16 -0.16
CA LYS A 5 10.85 -1.80 -1.27
C LYS A 5 9.99 -2.99 -1.69
N ILE A 6 8.72 -2.72 -2.02
CA ILE A 6 7.81 -3.73 -2.56
C ILE A 6 8.31 -4.21 -3.92
N THR A 7 8.42 -5.52 -4.09
CA THR A 7 8.77 -6.14 -5.37
C THR A 7 7.55 -6.75 -6.05
N THR A 8 7.70 -7.14 -7.33
CA THR A 8 6.67 -7.90 -8.05
C THR A 8 6.35 -9.22 -7.36
N ASP A 9 7.35 -9.93 -6.83
CA ASP A 9 7.15 -11.20 -6.13
C ASP A 9 6.32 -11.01 -4.85
N ASP A 10 6.52 -9.90 -4.14
CA ASP A 10 5.70 -9.54 -2.98
C ASP A 10 4.24 -9.32 -3.38
N LEU A 11 4.01 -8.58 -4.47
CA LEU A 11 2.65 -8.32 -4.97
C LEU A 11 1.94 -9.62 -5.38
N GLU A 12 2.62 -10.52 -6.10
CA GLU A 12 2.06 -11.80 -6.49
C GLU A 12 1.75 -12.69 -5.28
N PHE A 13 2.61 -12.67 -4.26
CA PHE A 13 2.34 -13.34 -3.00
C PHE A 13 1.11 -12.77 -2.28
N LEU A 14 1.00 -11.45 -2.18
CA LEU A 14 -0.13 -10.77 -1.53
C LEU A 14 -1.47 -11.07 -2.22
N LYS A 15 -1.50 -11.04 -3.56
CA LYS A 15 -2.67 -11.42 -4.37
C LYS A 15 -3.10 -12.87 -4.12
N LYS A 16 -2.13 -13.78 -3.91
CA LYS A 16 -2.40 -15.20 -3.65
C LYS A 16 -3.03 -15.45 -2.29
N ILE A 17 -2.69 -14.66 -1.26
CA ILE A 17 -3.16 -14.90 0.12
C ILE A 17 -4.40 -14.10 0.52
N THR A 18 -4.75 -13.04 -0.21
CA THR A 18 -5.90 -12.17 0.12
C THR A 18 -7.01 -12.29 -0.91
N ALA A 19 -6.90 -11.58 -2.03
CA ALA A 19 -7.56 -11.75 -3.33
C ALA A 19 -7.05 -10.63 -4.25
N PRO A 20 -6.92 -10.82 -5.58
CA PRO A 20 -6.33 -9.81 -6.46
C PRO A 20 -7.07 -8.45 -6.46
N ASP A 21 -8.38 -8.46 -6.25
CA ASP A 21 -9.26 -7.28 -6.18
C ASP A 21 -9.12 -6.48 -4.87
N ARG A 22 -8.28 -6.94 -3.93
CA ARG A 22 -8.00 -6.29 -2.64
C ARG A 22 -6.60 -5.71 -2.52
N ILE A 23 -5.84 -5.70 -3.62
CA ILE A 23 -4.47 -5.20 -3.69
C ILE A 23 -4.47 -3.94 -4.54
N TYR A 24 -4.18 -2.79 -3.93
CA TYR A 24 -4.15 -1.50 -4.60
C TYR A 24 -2.72 -0.97 -4.67
N THR A 25 -2.31 -0.49 -5.84
CA THR A 25 -0.96 0.07 -6.05
C THR A 25 -1.03 1.41 -6.80
N GLY A 26 -0.04 2.27 -6.58
CA GLY A 26 0.09 3.54 -7.32
C GLY A 26 -1.18 4.40 -7.25
N ARG A 27 -1.82 4.62 -8.41
CA ARG A 27 -3.02 5.48 -8.53
C ARG A 27 -4.32 4.82 -8.06
N GLU A 28 -4.30 3.51 -7.82
CA GLU A 28 -5.45 2.78 -7.29
C GLU A 28 -5.60 2.98 -5.77
N ILE A 29 -4.53 3.45 -5.12
CA ILE A 29 -4.54 3.77 -3.69
C ILE A 29 -5.34 5.06 -3.49
N ASN A 30 -6.36 4.99 -2.64
CA ASN A 30 -7.14 6.16 -2.23
C ASN A 30 -6.23 7.16 -1.48
N ASP A 31 -6.42 8.46 -1.75
CA ASP A 31 -5.67 9.56 -1.10
C ASP A 31 -5.77 9.49 0.43
N ASP A 32 -6.88 8.98 0.99
CA ASP A 32 -7.07 8.83 2.44
C ASP A 32 -6.01 7.94 3.10
N PHE A 33 -5.38 7.02 2.35
CA PHE A 33 -4.27 6.19 2.85
C PHE A 33 -2.91 6.91 2.83
N THR A 34 -2.87 8.18 2.43
CA THR A 34 -1.64 8.97 2.33
C THR A 34 -1.45 9.95 3.48
N HIS A 35 -2.48 10.13 4.32
CA HIS A 35 -2.46 11.06 5.45
C HIS A 35 -2.04 10.34 6.73
N ASP A 36 -1.14 10.95 7.47
CA ASP A 36 -0.84 10.58 8.85
C ASP A 36 -1.61 11.52 9.80
N GLU A 37 -1.95 11.04 11.00
CA GLU A 37 -2.59 11.83 12.06
C GLU A 37 -1.72 13.04 12.47
N MET A 38 -0.41 12.92 12.32
CA MET A 38 0.54 14.01 12.53
C MET A 38 0.75 14.80 11.24
N THR A 39 -0.13 15.79 11.02
CA THR A 39 -0.12 16.66 9.83
C THR A 39 1.22 17.36 9.56
N GLU A 40 2.07 17.55 10.58
CA GLU A 40 3.40 18.16 10.42
C GLU A 40 4.38 17.31 9.59
N TYR A 41 4.17 16.00 9.49
CA TYR A 41 4.96 15.11 8.64
C TYR A 41 4.49 15.07 7.19
N GLY A 42 3.38 15.74 6.87
CA GLY A 42 2.82 15.82 5.53
C GLY A 42 2.15 14.53 5.09
N LYS A 43 2.06 14.32 3.77
CA LYS A 43 1.46 13.14 3.17
C LYS A 43 2.53 12.21 2.59
N PHE A 44 2.33 10.92 2.75
CA PHE A 44 3.17 9.90 2.14
C PHE A 44 2.33 8.79 1.54
N SER A 45 2.45 8.56 0.23
CA SER A 45 1.74 7.46 -0.42
C SER A 45 2.43 6.13 -0.16
N PRO A 46 1.73 5.11 0.36
CA PRO A 46 2.28 3.77 0.49
C PRO A 46 2.52 3.13 -0.89
N GLU A 47 3.39 2.12 -0.94
CA GLU A 47 3.67 1.38 -2.19
C GLU A 47 2.57 0.36 -2.53
N VAL A 48 1.87 -0.14 -1.52
CA VAL A 48 0.76 -1.09 -1.64
C VAL A 48 -0.22 -0.90 -0.48
N VAL A 49 -1.52 -1.01 -0.75
CA VAL A 49 -2.58 -1.15 0.26
C VAL A 49 -3.25 -2.50 0.07
N VAL A 50 -3.45 -3.21 1.18
CA VAL A 50 -4.09 -4.53 1.21
C VAL A 50 -5.35 -4.43 2.07
N GLU A 51 -6.50 -4.72 1.47
CA GLU A 51 -7.76 -4.80 2.19
C GLU A 51 -7.89 -6.18 2.86
N ALA A 52 -7.76 -6.22 4.18
CA ALA A 52 -7.88 -7.44 4.98
C ALA A 52 -9.35 -7.71 5.35
N LEU A 53 -9.77 -8.99 5.26
CA LEU A 53 -11.04 -9.49 5.78
C LEU A 53 -10.83 -10.39 7.00
#